data_AF-A0A7I0IPM5-F1
#
_entry.id   AF-A0A7I0IPM5-F1
#
_cell.length_a   1.000
_cell.length_b   1.000
_cell.length_c   1.000
_cell.angle_alpha   90.00
_cell.angle_beta   90.00
_cell.angle_gamma   90.00
#
_symmetry.space_group_name_H-M   'P 1'
#
loop_
_entity.id
_entity.type
_entity.pdbx_description
1 polymer ?
#
loop_
_entity_poly.entity_id
_entity_poly.type
_entity_poly.pdbx_seq_one_letter_code
_entity_poly.pdbx_strand_id
1 'polypeptide(L)'
;MRRAKIKEGKNTLRAIAKAYGIHQSHLSAVISGKRNTKHLIEILESEYRMSISELREIVSEKNKTLDEAVAIYKNQKEELDESQIRI
;
A
#
# COMPACT_ATOMS: atom_id res chain seq x y z
N MET A 1 -25.87 10.66 -8.17
CA MET A 1 -24.55 10.18 -7.68
C MET A 1 -24.07 11.09 -6.55
N ARG A 2 -23.86 10.58 -5.32
CA ARG A 2 -23.25 11.37 -4.24
C ARG A 2 -21.74 11.45 -4.49
N ARG A 3 -21.24 12.63 -4.88
CA ARG A 3 -19.81 12.94 -4.91
C ARG A 3 -19.28 12.77 -3.49
N ALA A 4 -18.47 11.75 -3.25
CA ALA A 4 -17.82 11.59 -1.94
C ALA A 4 -16.93 12.81 -1.72
N LYS A 5 -17.25 13.63 -0.72
CA LYS A 5 -16.38 14.74 -0.32
C LYS A 5 -15.04 14.15 0.11
N ILE A 6 -14.03 14.40 -0.70
CA ILE A 6 -12.64 14.07 -0.43
C ILE A 6 -12.23 14.84 0.82
N LYS A 7 -12.02 14.15 1.96
CA LYS A 7 -11.48 14.76 3.18
C LYS A 7 -9.96 14.79 3.05
N GLU A 8 -9.36 15.98 3.15
CA GLU A 8 -7.91 16.15 3.19
C GLU A 8 -7.30 15.20 4.24
N GLY A 9 -6.26 14.48 3.83
CA GLY A 9 -5.44 13.63 4.71
C GLY A 9 -5.67 12.11 4.64
N LYS A 10 -6.71 11.59 3.95
CA LYS A 10 -6.93 10.12 3.83
C LYS A 10 -7.57 9.68 2.50
N ASN A 11 -6.96 9.99 1.36
CA ASN A 11 -7.40 9.41 0.09
C ASN A 11 -6.86 7.99 -0.04
N THR A 12 -7.64 7.03 0.47
CA THR A 12 -7.38 5.61 0.21
C THR A 12 -7.48 5.34 -1.29
N LEU A 13 -6.72 4.36 -1.80
CA LEU A 13 -6.82 3.95 -3.22
C LEU A 13 -8.25 3.61 -3.63
N ARG A 14 -9.06 3.09 -2.70
CA ARG A 14 -10.48 2.81 -2.93
C ARG A 14 -11.30 4.07 -3.18
N ALA A 15 -11.05 5.15 -2.44
CA ALA A 15 -11.73 6.42 -2.63
C ALA A 15 -11.37 7.05 -3.98
N ILE A 16 -10.08 7.05 -4.32
CA ILE A 16 -9.57 7.53 -5.61
C ILE A 16 -10.18 6.70 -6.74
N ALA A 17 -10.11 5.37 -6.65
CA ALA A 17 -10.69 4.47 -7.63
C ALA A 17 -12.17 4.76 -7.90
N LYS A 18 -12.95 4.99 -6.84
CA LYS A 18 -14.36 5.34 -6.94
C LYS A 18 -14.60 6.72 -7.56
N ALA A 19 -13.77 7.71 -7.25
CA ALA A 19 -13.90 9.07 -7.79
C ALA A 19 -13.64 9.12 -9.30
N TYR A 20 -12.69 8.32 -9.79
CA TYR A 20 -12.28 8.27 -11.19
C TYR A 20 -12.92 7.13 -12.00
N GLY A 21 -13.80 6.31 -11.39
CA GLY A 21 -14.47 5.21 -12.09
C GLY A 21 -13.53 4.09 -12.55
N ILE A 22 -12.39 3.92 -11.86
CA ILE A 22 -11.36 2.93 -12.19
C ILE A 22 -11.31 1.81 -11.14
N HIS A 23 -10.80 0.65 -11.53
CA HIS A 23 -10.64 -0.46 -10.58
C HIS A 23 -9.45 -0.21 -9.63
N GLN A 24 -9.64 -0.44 -8.33
CA GLN A 24 -8.60 -0.20 -7.31
C GLN A 24 -7.30 -0.96 -7.60
N SER A 25 -7.39 -2.19 -8.11
CA SER A 25 -6.21 -3.01 -8.44
C SER A 25 -5.31 -2.36 -9.50
N HIS A 26 -5.86 -1.51 -10.37
CA HIS A 26 -5.08 -0.79 -11.37
C HIS A 26 -4.19 0.27 -10.71
N LEU A 27 -4.72 1.01 -9.73
CA LEU A 27 -3.94 1.97 -8.95
C LEU A 27 -2.87 1.26 -8.11
N SER A 28 -3.24 0.15 -7.48
CA SER A 28 -2.29 -0.68 -6.71
C SER A 28 -1.16 -1.22 -7.59
N ALA A 29 -1.45 -1.64 -8.82
CA ALA A 29 -0.44 -2.13 -9.75
C ALA A 29 0.53 -1.02 -10.22
N VAL A 30 0.06 0.22 -10.30
CA VAL A 30 0.92 1.38 -10.64
C VAL A 30 1.85 1.70 -9.48
N ILE A 31 1.34 1.69 -8.25
CA ILE A 31 2.14 1.88 -7.02
C ILE A 31 3.14 0.74 -6.85
N SER A 32 2.80 -0.50 -7.20
CA SER A 32 3.75 -1.62 -7.10
C SER A 32 4.73 -1.72 -8.28
N GLY A 33 4.71 -0.78 -9.23
CA GLY A 33 5.54 -0.83 -10.44
C GLY A 33 5.14 -1.88 -11.49
N LYS A 34 4.08 -2.66 -11.25
CA LYS A 34 3.59 -3.71 -12.17
C LYS A 34 2.83 -3.14 -13.38
N ARG A 35 2.46 -1.87 -13.33
CA ARG A 35 1.78 -1.15 -14.41
C ARG A 35 2.38 0.26 -14.56
N ASN A 36 2.53 0.70 -15.80
CA ASN A 36 3.07 2.02 -16.13
C ASN A 36 2.13 2.80 -17.06
N THR A 37 0.85 2.91 -16.68
CA THR A 37 -0.15 3.63 -17.47
C THR A 37 -0.13 5.11 -17.10
N LYS A 38 0.23 5.98 -18.05
CA LYS A 38 0.37 7.43 -17.85
C LYS A 38 -0.83 8.06 -17.14
N HIS A 39 -2.04 7.79 -17.61
CA HIS A 39 -3.26 8.36 -17.01
C HIS A 39 -3.44 7.99 -15.53
N LEU A 40 -3.10 6.76 -15.14
CA LEU A 40 -3.22 6.32 -13.74
C LEU A 40 -2.14 6.93 -12.85
N ILE A 41 -0.97 7.21 -13.42
CA ILE A 41 0.12 7.92 -12.74
C ILE A 41 -0.31 9.34 -12.45
N GLU A 42 -0.82 10.07 -13.44
CA GLU A 42 -1.30 11.45 -13.27
C GLU A 42 -2.39 11.56 -12.20
N ILE A 43 -3.32 10.59 -12.13
CA ILE A 43 -4.32 10.54 -11.05
C ILE A 43 -3.66 10.42 -9.68
N LEU A 44 -2.72 9.49 -9.52
CA LEU A 44 -2.04 9.27 -8.24
C LEU A 44 -1.20 10.50 -7.85
N GLU A 45 -0.47 11.09 -8.78
CA GLU A 45 0.36 12.25 -8.52
C GLU A 45 -0.47 13.48 -8.16
N SER A 46 -1.61 13.68 -8.80
CA SER A 46 -2.54 14.76 -8.48
C SER A 46 -3.19 14.59 -7.10
N GLU A 47 -3.62 13.37 -6.78
CA GLU A 47 -4.32 13.06 -5.52
C GLU A 47 -3.39 13.07 -4.30
N TYR A 48 -2.15 12.59 -4.46
CA TYR A 48 -1.16 12.56 -3.38
C TYR A 48 -0.23 13.78 -3.36
N ARG A 49 -0.26 14.63 -4.39
CA ARG A 49 0.60 15.81 -4.57
C ARG A 49 2.10 15.48 -4.43
N MET A 50 2.51 14.35 -4.98
CA MET A 50 3.89 13.86 -5.01
C MET A 50 4.10 12.99 -6.24
N SER A 51 5.35 12.78 -6.64
CA SER A 51 5.67 11.94 -7.78
C SER A 51 5.34 10.47 -7.53
N ILE A 52 5.09 9.71 -8.60
CA ILE A 52 4.89 8.27 -8.47
C ILE A 52 6.13 7.55 -7.94
N SER A 53 7.32 8.11 -8.17
CA SER A 53 8.58 7.60 -7.64
C SER A 53 8.63 7.71 -6.12
N GLU A 54 8.29 8.87 -5.56
CA GLU A 54 8.22 9.07 -4.10
C GLU A 54 7.14 8.18 -3.47
N LEU A 55 5.97 8.04 -4.10
CA LEU A 55 4.92 7.12 -3.65
C LEU A 55 5.41 5.67 -3.57
N ARG A 56 6.15 5.22 -4.58
CA ARG A 56 6.73 3.88 -4.64
C ARG A 56 7.74 3.66 -3.54
N GLU A 57 8.59 4.65 -3.28
CA GLU A 57 9.60 4.59 -2.23
C GLU A 57 8.97 4.46 -0.85
N ILE A 58 8.00 5.31 -0.52
CA ILE A 58 7.25 5.24 0.75
C ILE A 58 6.59 3.87 0.95
N VAL A 59 6.00 3.30 -0.11
CA VAL A 59 5.35 1.98 -0.02
C VAL A 59 6.38 0.86 0.10
N SER A 60 7.52 0.97 -0.58
CA SER A 60 8.63 0.02 -0.48
C SER A 60 9.20 -0.02 0.93
N GLU A 61 9.46 1.14 1.54
CA GLU A 61 9.94 1.25 2.92
C GLU A 61 8.96 0.62 3.92
N LYS A 62 7.66 0.93 3.79
CA LYS A 62 6.63 0.32 4.64
C LYS A 62 6.57 -1.19 4.53
N ASN A 63 6.74 -1.74 3.32
CA ASN A 63 6.74 -3.19 3.13
C ASN A 63 7.96 -3.85 3.79
N LYS A 64 9.15 -3.23 3.70
CA LYS A 64 10.35 -3.73 4.40
C LYS A 64 10.13 -3.80 5.91
N THR A 65 9.61 -2.75 6.51
CA THR A 65 9.30 -2.73 7.95
C THR A 65 8.29 -3.81 8.34
N LEU A 66 7.30 -4.07 7.48
CA LEU A 66 6.32 -5.13 7.72
C LEU A 66 6.96 -6.52 7.65
N ASP A 67 7.81 -6.76 6.66
CA ASP A 67 8.50 -8.03 6.48
C ASP A 67 9.42 -8.33 7.68
N GLU A 68 10.13 -7.32 8.19
CA GLU A 68 10.94 -7.42 9.41
C GLU A 68 10.09 -7.77 10.63
N ALA A 69 8.96 -7.09 10.83
CA ALA A 69 8.06 -7.37 11.94
C ALA A 69 7.47 -8.79 11.87
N VAL A 70 7.13 -9.25 10.66
CA VAL A 70 6.64 -10.62 10.42
C VAL A 70 7.73 -11.66 10.71
N ALA A 71 8.99 -11.39 10.34
CA ALA A 71 10.11 -12.27 10.62
C ALA A 71 10.36 -12.41 12.13
N ILE A 72 10.37 -11.28 12.86
CA ILE A 72 10.52 -11.27 14.32
C ILE A 72 9.41 -12.10 14.99
N TYR A 73 8.15 -11.92 14.56
CA TYR A 73 7.03 -12.69 15.09
C TYR A 73 7.17 -14.20 14.85
N LYS A 74 7.61 -14.61 13.65
CA LYS A 74 7.82 -16.03 13.34
C LYS A 74 8.91 -16.64 14.21
N ASN A 75 10.04 -15.95 14.36
CA ASN A 75 11.15 -16.42 15.19
C ASN A 75 10.74 -16.56 16.66
N GLN A 76 10.02 -15.57 17.22
CA GLN A 76 9.48 -15.67 18.59
C GLN A 76 8.51 -16.84 18.74
N LYS A 77 7.68 -17.09 17.74
CA LYS A 77 6.73 -18.21 17.76
C LYS A 77 7.47 -19.56 17.74
N GLU A 78 8.51 -19.70 16.92
CA GLU A 78 9.34 -20.91 16.85
C GLU A 78 10.11 -21.16 18.16
N GLU A 79 10.72 -20.13 18.75
CA GLU A 79 11.38 -20.21 20.07
C GLU A 79 10.42 -20.65 21.19
N LEU A 80 9.18 -20.15 21.17
CA LEU A 80 8.14 -20.54 22.13
C LEU A 80 7.67 -21.98 21.94
N ASP A 81 7.58 -22.47 20.70
CA ASP A 81 7.16 -23.84 20.38
C ASP A 81 8.24 -24.86 20.76
N GLU A 82 9.51 -24.58 20.44
CA GLU A 82 10.66 -25.41 20.85
C GLU A 82 10.84 -25.48 22.37
N SER A 83 10.55 -24.37 23.08
CA SER A 83 10.61 -24.33 24.55
C SER A 83 9.50 -25.14 25.22
N GLN A 84 8.34 -25.29 24.57
CA GLN A 84 7.21 -26.10 25.08
C GLN A 84 7.42 -27.61 24.88
N ILE A 85 8.24 -28.01 23.89
CA ILE A 85 8.54 -29.43 23.59
C ILE A 85 9.62 -30.01 24.53
N ARG A 86 10.41 -29.17 25.20
CA ARG A 86 11.52 -29.59 26.09
C ARG A 86 11.13 -29.93 27.55
N ILE A 87 9.86 -30.21 27.83
CA ILE A 87 9.36 -30.61 29.16
C ILE A 87 8.99 -32.10 29.14
#